data_AF-A0A256ZGT0-F1
#
_entry.id   AF-A0A256ZGT0-F1
#
_cell.length_a   1.000
_cell.length_b   1.000
_cell.length_c   1.000
_cell.angle_alpha   90.00
_cell.angle_beta   90.00
_cell.angle_gamma   90.00
#
_symmetry.space_group_name_H-M   'P 1'
#
loop_
_entity.id
_entity.type
_entity.pdbx_description
1 polymer ?
#
loop_
_entity_poly.entity_id
_entity_poly.type
_entity_poly.pdbx_seq_one_letter_code
_entity_poly.pdbx_strand_id
1 'polypeptide(L)'
;MVNVLEVPSDAFIKALAYYLKEKVREVKPPEWALFAKTGQHKEKVPDDPGWWYVRAASILRKLYISPEPMGIETLRTVYGGLKRRGSAPPHFRRAGGSHIRKMLQQLERAGLVAKAGNRGRVLTPKGRSLLDSIANEVFREVVRVVPELKKYGGVKVG
;
A
#
# COMPACT_ATOMS: atom_id res chain seq x y z
N MET A 1 -21.43 6.20 1.04
CA MET A 1 -20.05 6.65 0.77
C MET A 1 -19.22 5.40 0.58
N VAL A 2 -18.57 5.24 -0.57
CA VAL A 2 -17.80 4.03 -0.85
C VAL A 2 -16.48 4.07 -0.09
N ASN A 3 -16.11 2.97 0.55
CA ASN A 3 -14.86 2.86 1.31
C ASN A 3 -13.83 1.98 0.57
N VAL A 4 -12.60 1.96 1.07
CA VAL A 4 -11.49 1.16 0.50
C VAL A 4 -11.74 -0.37 0.51
N LEU A 5 -12.67 -0.86 1.33
CA LEU A 5 -13.01 -2.28 1.43
C LEU A 5 -13.96 -2.73 0.32
N GLU A 6 -14.73 -1.79 -0.23
CA GLU A 6 -15.79 -2.04 -1.23
C GLU A 6 -15.27 -1.99 -2.69
N VAL A 7 -13.96 -1.81 -2.88
CA VAL A 7 -13.34 -1.65 -4.20
C VAL A 7 -12.30 -2.75 -4.45
N PRO A 8 -12.18 -3.28 -5.68
CA PRO A 8 -11.12 -4.22 -6.03
C PRO A 8 -9.73 -3.71 -5.65
N SER A 9 -9.02 -4.53 -4.86
CA SER A 9 -7.76 -4.10 -4.24
C SER A 9 -6.66 -3.76 -5.25
N ASP A 10 -6.58 -4.48 -6.37
CA ASP A 10 -5.59 -4.25 -7.41
C ASP A 10 -5.82 -2.91 -8.12
N ALA A 11 -7.06 -2.64 -8.56
CA ALA A 11 -7.43 -1.38 -9.18
C ALA A 11 -7.18 -0.18 -8.24
N PHE A 12 -7.57 -0.33 -6.97
CA PHE A 12 -7.34 0.70 -5.96
C PHE A 12 -5.85 1.00 -5.74
N ILE A 13 -5.02 -0.05 -5.62
CA ILE A 13 -3.57 0.13 -5.41
C ILE A 13 -2.92 0.80 -6.62
N LYS A 14 -3.34 0.45 -7.84
CA LYS A 14 -2.83 1.08 -9.07
C LYS A 14 -3.19 2.57 -9.13
N ALA A 15 -4.45 2.91 -8.89
CA ALA A 15 -4.91 4.32 -8.87
C ALA A 15 -4.19 5.13 -7.78
N LEU A 16 -4.08 4.57 -6.57
CA LEU A 16 -3.36 5.22 -5.47
C LEU A 16 -1.86 5.37 -5.76
N ALA A 17 -1.23 4.38 -6.38
CA ALA A 17 0.18 4.47 -6.78
C ALA A 17 0.41 5.59 -7.80
N TYR A 18 -0.49 5.74 -8.77
CA TYR A 18 -0.46 6.85 -9.72
C TYR A 18 -0.61 8.21 -9.02
N TYR A 19 -1.59 8.32 -8.11
CA TYR A 19 -1.77 9.54 -7.31
C TYR A 19 -0.51 9.89 -6.49
N LEU A 20 0.10 8.90 -5.81
CA LEU A 20 1.31 9.11 -5.02
C LEU A 20 2.49 9.57 -5.90
N LYS A 21 2.58 9.06 -7.13
CA LYS A 21 3.63 9.44 -8.07
C LYS A 21 3.49 10.88 -8.56
N GLU A 22 2.28 11.28 -8.93
CA GLU A 22 2.03 12.58 -9.56
C GLU A 22 1.79 13.72 -8.57
N LYS A 23 1.11 13.45 -7.45
CA LYS A 23 0.59 14.48 -6.54
C LYS A 23 1.37 14.60 -5.23
N VAL A 24 2.09 13.55 -4.80
CA VAL A 24 2.79 13.54 -3.50
C VAL A 24 4.30 13.63 -3.70
N ARG A 25 4.83 14.85 -3.64
CA ARG A 25 6.25 15.14 -3.91
C ARG A 25 7.20 14.54 -2.87
N GLU A 26 6.71 14.26 -1.67
CA GLU A 26 7.48 13.71 -0.55
C GLU A 26 7.78 12.21 -0.74
N VAL A 27 6.92 11.50 -1.48
CA VAL A 27 7.09 10.07 -1.77
C VAL A 27 7.96 9.95 -3.02
N LYS A 28 9.27 9.83 -2.82
CA LYS A 28 10.23 9.62 -3.90
C LYS A 28 11.08 8.38 -3.64
N PRO A 29 11.35 7.55 -4.66
CA PRO A 29 12.28 6.45 -4.50
C PRO A 29 13.68 7.01 -4.16
N PRO A 30 14.37 6.48 -3.13
CA PRO A 30 15.79 6.76 -2.94
C PRO A 30 16.61 6.13 -4.06
N GLU A 31 17.83 6.62 -4.29
CA GLU A 31 18.69 6.18 -5.40
C GLU A 31 18.90 4.67 -5.46
N TRP A 32 19.09 4.03 -4.30
CA TRP A 32 19.30 2.58 -4.21
C TRP A 32 18.05 1.75 -4.56
N ALA A 33 16.85 2.35 -4.61
CA ALA A 33 15.61 1.60 -4.83
C ALA A 33 15.52 0.92 -6.19
N LEU A 34 16.26 1.41 -7.18
CA LEU A 34 16.31 0.80 -8.52
C LEU A 34 17.23 -0.44 -8.55
N PHE A 35 18.18 -0.52 -7.63
CA PHE A 35 19.21 -1.56 -7.63
C PHE A 35 19.03 -2.61 -6.52
N ALA A 36 18.19 -2.32 -5.53
CA ALA A 36 18.00 -3.19 -4.37
C ALA A 36 16.78 -4.10 -4.52
N LYS A 37 16.96 -5.36 -4.14
CA LYS A 37 15.83 -6.27 -3.92
C LYS A 37 15.04 -5.90 -2.66
N THR A 38 13.75 -6.23 -2.67
CA THR A 38 12.82 -5.87 -1.57
C THR A 38 12.99 -6.73 -0.31
N GLY A 39 13.68 -7.86 -0.38
CA GLY A 39 13.93 -8.69 0.78
C GLY A 39 14.79 -9.91 0.50
N GLN A 40 15.13 -10.65 1.55
CA GLN A 40 15.98 -11.84 1.45
C GLN A 40 15.30 -12.98 0.67
N HIS A 41 13.96 -13.00 0.65
CA HIS A 41 13.16 -13.99 -0.08
C HIS A 41 13.07 -13.71 -1.59
N LYS A 42 13.59 -12.56 -2.06
CA LYS A 42 13.68 -12.25 -3.50
C LYS A 42 15.08 -12.55 -4.02
N GLU A 43 15.12 -13.01 -5.27
CA GLU A 43 16.36 -13.29 -6.00
C GLU A 43 16.75 -12.12 -6.91
N LYS A 44 15.77 -11.48 -7.54
CA LYS A 44 15.93 -10.33 -8.44
C LYS A 44 15.34 -9.05 -7.86
N VAL A 45 15.73 -7.92 -8.44
CA VAL A 45 15.09 -6.61 -8.20
C VAL A 45 13.69 -6.58 -8.82
N PRO A 46 12.78 -5.70 -8.37
CA PRO A 46 11.48 -5.54 -9.03
C PRO A 46 11.62 -5.07 -10.48
N ASP A 47 10.85 -5.68 -11.38
CA ASP A 47 10.87 -5.32 -12.81
C ASP A 47 10.18 -3.98 -13.09
N ASP A 48 9.13 -3.65 -12.32
CA ASP A 48 8.43 -2.37 -12.43
C ASP A 48 9.25 -1.23 -11.79
N PRO A 49 9.69 -0.20 -12.54
CA PRO A 49 10.39 0.95 -11.98
C PRO A 49 9.51 1.76 -11.01
N GLY A 50 8.18 1.68 -11.14
CA GLY A 50 7.19 2.28 -10.26
C GLY A 50 6.93 1.52 -8.96
N TRP A 51 7.66 0.44 -8.67
CA TRP A 51 7.37 -0.45 -7.54
C TRP A 51 7.33 0.26 -6.18
N TRP A 52 8.09 1.36 -6.03
CA TRP A 52 8.13 2.15 -4.81
C TRP A 52 6.74 2.71 -4.46
N TYR A 53 6.05 3.25 -5.46
CA TYR A 53 4.71 3.83 -5.32
C TYR A 53 3.66 2.76 -5.09
N VAL A 54 3.75 1.64 -5.80
CA VAL A 54 2.88 0.48 -5.60
C VAL A 54 3.00 -0.06 -4.17
N ARG A 55 4.23 -0.15 -3.64
CA ARG A 55 4.47 -0.59 -2.26
C ARG A 55 3.95 0.42 -1.25
N ALA A 56 4.17 1.71 -1.46
CA ALA A 56 3.64 2.77 -0.59
C ALA A 56 2.10 2.78 -0.55
N ALA A 57 1.45 2.63 -1.71
CA ALA A 57 0.00 2.48 -1.84
C ALA A 57 -0.53 1.24 -1.10
N SER A 58 0.15 0.11 -1.26
CA SER A 58 -0.18 -1.13 -0.54
C SER A 58 -0.07 -0.95 1.00
N ILE A 59 0.96 -0.24 1.47
CA ILE A 59 1.15 0.04 2.90
C ILE A 59 0.01 0.93 3.43
N LEU A 60 -0.35 1.99 2.72
CA LEU A 60 -1.48 2.86 3.10
C LEU A 60 -2.79 2.08 3.16
N ARG A 61 -3.07 1.22 2.16
CA ARG A 61 -4.25 0.36 2.19
C ARG A 61 -4.23 -0.58 3.40
N LYS A 62 -3.09 -1.19 3.72
CA LYS A 62 -2.99 -2.05 4.90
C LYS A 62 -3.20 -1.28 6.21
N LEU A 63 -2.70 -0.05 6.32
CA LEU A 63 -2.96 0.83 7.47
C LEU A 63 -4.44 1.21 7.61
N TYR A 64 -5.18 1.28 6.50
CA TYR A 64 -6.62 1.55 6.53
C TYR A 64 -7.41 0.37 7.07
N ILE A 65 -7.04 -0.83 6.66
CA ILE A 65 -7.78 -2.06 6.98
C ILE A 65 -7.42 -2.58 8.38
N SER A 66 -6.20 -2.33 8.85
CA SER A 66 -5.75 -2.84 10.13
C SER A 66 -6.44 -2.08 11.28
N PRO A 67 -7.04 -2.79 12.25
CA PRO A 67 -7.64 -2.15 13.42
C PRO A 67 -6.58 -1.62 14.40
N GLU A 68 -5.35 -2.14 14.31
CA GLU A 68 -4.25 -1.79 15.20
C GLU A 68 -3.16 -0.98 14.48
N PRO A 69 -2.41 -0.12 15.22
CA PRO A 69 -1.23 0.52 14.67
C PRO A 69 -0.23 -0.51 14.16
N MET A 70 0.27 -0.34 12.94
CA MET A 70 1.24 -1.27 12.38
C MET A 70 2.67 -0.77 12.54
N GLY A 71 3.52 -1.66 13.06
CA GLY A 71 4.96 -1.47 13.15
C GLY A 71 5.70 -1.93 11.89
N ILE A 72 7.01 -1.65 11.86
CA ILE A 72 7.89 -2.11 10.78
C ILE A 72 7.99 -3.64 10.78
N GLU A 73 8.04 -4.27 11.95
CA GLU A 73 8.15 -5.73 12.07
C GLU A 73 6.93 -6.46 11.51
N THR A 74 5.72 -5.99 11.85
CA THR A 74 4.47 -6.51 11.29
C THR A 74 4.47 -6.43 9.77
N LEU A 75 4.81 -5.25 9.21
CA LEU A 75 4.88 -5.06 7.77
C LEU A 75 5.94 -5.93 7.08
N ARG A 76 7.07 -6.18 7.75
CA ARG A 76 8.10 -7.11 7.25
C ARG A 76 7.60 -8.55 7.20
N THR A 77 6.71 -8.94 8.10
CA THR A 77 6.05 -10.24 8.05
C THR A 77 5.00 -10.27 6.94
N VAL A 78 4.15 -9.23 6.82
CA VAL A 78 3.12 -9.13 5.77
C VAL A 78 3.72 -9.20 4.36
N TYR A 79 4.82 -8.49 4.12
CA TYR A 79 5.51 -8.50 2.82
C TYR A 79 6.63 -9.55 2.74
N GLY A 80 6.72 -10.45 3.73
CA GLY A 80 7.62 -11.58 3.70
C GLY A 80 7.17 -12.63 2.68
N GLY A 81 8.00 -13.64 2.48
CA GLY A 81 7.70 -14.69 1.54
C GLY A 81 8.57 -15.92 1.74
N LEU A 82 8.22 -16.97 1.01
CA LEU A 82 8.98 -18.21 0.96
C LEU A 82 10.32 -17.96 0.26
N LYS A 83 11.44 -18.29 0.90
CA LYS A 83 12.78 -18.17 0.32
C LYS A 83 13.24 -19.54 -0.18
N ARG A 84 13.59 -19.64 -1.46
CA ARG A 84 14.31 -20.79 -2.02
C ARG A 84 15.75 -20.82 -1.48
N ARG A 85 16.22 -21.99 -1.07
CA ARG A 85 17.54 -22.19 -0.44
C ARG A 85 18.42 -23.17 -1.22
N GLY A 86 18.31 -23.18 -2.55
CA GLY A 86 18.98 -24.17 -3.39
C GLY A 86 18.43 -25.56 -3.11
N SER A 87 19.31 -26.47 -2.67
CA SER A 87 18.98 -27.87 -2.37
C SER A 87 18.27 -28.07 -1.03
N ALA A 88 18.30 -27.09 -0.13
CA ALA A 88 17.61 -27.19 1.16
C ALA A 88 16.13 -26.79 1.06
N PRO A 89 15.25 -27.34 1.92
CA PRO A 89 13.83 -27.00 1.94
C PRO A 89 13.57 -25.50 2.09
N PRO A 90 12.49 -25.00 1.46
CA PRO A 90 12.14 -23.59 1.49
C PRO A 90 11.57 -23.20 2.86
N HIS A 91 11.94 -22.02 3.35
CA HIS A 91 11.43 -21.48 4.61
C HIS A 91 10.97 -20.04 4.43
N PHE A 92 9.98 -19.65 5.23
CA PHE A 92 9.53 -18.26 5.29
C PHE A 92 10.66 -17.34 5.76
N ARG A 93 10.80 -16.19 5.09
CA ARG A 93 11.70 -15.11 5.46
C ARG A 93 10.99 -13.77 5.33
N ARG A 94 11.16 -12.93 6.36
CA ARG A 94 10.63 -11.57 6.41
C ARG A 94 11.20 -10.70 5.29
N ALA A 95 10.48 -9.65 4.93
CA ALA A 95 10.95 -8.63 4.00
C ALA A 95 12.12 -7.79 4.56
N GLY A 96 12.79 -7.06 3.68
CA GLY A 96 13.73 -6.02 4.08
C GLY A 96 13.02 -4.91 4.86
N GLY A 97 13.70 -4.30 5.84
CA GLY A 97 13.11 -3.22 6.64
C GLY A 97 13.28 -1.82 6.05
N SER A 98 14.33 -1.61 5.25
CA SER A 98 14.78 -0.27 4.82
C SER A 98 13.76 0.45 3.94
N HIS A 99 13.21 -0.23 2.93
CA HIS A 99 12.21 0.34 2.02
C HIS A 99 10.92 0.68 2.76
N ILE A 100 10.38 -0.23 3.59
CA ILE A 100 9.20 0.00 4.42
C ILE A 100 9.40 1.20 5.34
N ARG A 101 10.54 1.27 6.04
CA ARG A 101 10.86 2.37 6.96
C ARG A 101 10.89 3.71 6.23
N LYS A 102 11.56 3.78 5.08
CA LYS A 102 11.69 5.02 4.30
C LYS A 102 10.36 5.47 3.71
N MET A 103 9.56 4.55 3.17
CA MET A 103 8.20 4.86 2.70
C MET A 103 7.33 5.43 3.82
N LEU A 104 7.35 4.81 5.00
CA LEU A 104 6.57 5.30 6.14
C LEU A 104 7.04 6.68 6.60
N GLN A 105 8.35 6.96 6.59
CA GLN A 105 8.88 8.29 6.89
C GLN A 105 8.44 9.34 5.85
N GLN A 106 8.39 8.98 4.57
CA GLN A 106 7.92 9.87 3.50
C GLN A 106 6.42 10.15 3.61
N LEU A 107 5.62 9.12 3.88
CA LEU A 107 4.18 9.24 4.09
C LEU A 107 3.84 10.04 5.36
N GLU A 108 4.68 9.94 6.39
CA GLU A 108 4.61 10.76 7.61
C GLU A 108 4.89 12.23 7.31
N ARG A 109 5.91 12.53 6.49
CA ARG A 109 6.19 13.89 6.00
C ARG A 109 5.07 14.48 5.13
N ALA A 110 4.40 13.64 4.34
CA ALA A 110 3.23 14.05 3.55
C ALA A 110 1.96 14.29 4.41
N GLY A 111 2.01 13.96 5.70
CA GLY A 111 0.88 14.08 6.62
C GLY A 111 -0.24 13.04 6.40
N LEU A 112 0.05 11.97 5.66
CA LEU A 112 -0.92 10.89 5.40
C LEU A 112 -0.91 9.84 6.52
N VAL A 113 0.22 9.70 7.20
CA VAL A 113 0.44 8.73 8.28
C VAL A 113 0.98 9.45 9.51
N ALA A 114 0.59 9.01 10.69
CA ALA A 114 1.12 9.50 11.96
C ALA A 114 1.62 8.35 12.83
N LYS A 115 2.52 8.67 13.78
CA LYS A 115 2.95 7.74 14.82
C LYS A 115 1.87 7.65 15.90
N ALA A 116 1.54 6.42 16.30
CA ALA A 116 0.66 6.14 17.43
C ALA A 116 1.50 5.78 18.67
N GLY A 117 2.34 6.73 19.12
CA GLY A 117 3.32 6.50 20.17
C GLY A 117 4.29 5.36 19.84
N ASN A 118 4.47 4.44 20.77
CA ASN A 118 5.36 3.27 20.61
C ASN A 118 4.72 2.08 19.88
N ARG A 119 3.42 2.14 19.55
CA ARG A 119 2.67 1.01 18.97
C ARG A 119 2.84 0.86 17.46
N GLY A 120 3.37 1.88 16.78
CA GLY A 120 3.58 1.87 15.34
C GLY A 120 2.99 3.09 14.66
N ARG A 121 2.34 2.89 13.52
CA ARG A 121 1.79 3.96 12.68
C ARG A 121 0.33 3.73 12.35
N VAL A 122 -0.39 4.82 12.20
CA VAL A 122 -1.82 4.89 11.87
C VAL A 122 -2.05 5.92 10.77
N LEU A 123 -3.15 5.79 10.04
CA LEU A 123 -3.58 6.83 9.10
C LEU A 123 -4.03 8.08 9.84
N THR A 124 -3.72 9.23 9.27
CA THR A 124 -4.30 10.51 9.71
C THR A 124 -5.72 10.66 9.14
N PRO A 125 -6.54 11.57 9.70
CA PRO A 125 -7.84 11.91 9.10
C PRO A 125 -7.71 12.35 7.63
N LYS A 126 -6.65 13.11 7.30
CA LYS A 126 -6.30 13.50 5.93
C LYS A 126 -6.01 12.28 5.05
N GLY A 127 -5.20 11.34 5.55
CA GLY A 127 -4.88 10.10 4.83
C GLY A 127 -6.13 9.24 4.59
N ARG A 128 -7.02 9.14 5.57
CA ARG A 128 -8.27 8.38 5.46
C ARG A 128 -9.20 8.99 4.41
N SER A 129 -9.42 10.30 4.49
CA SER A 129 -10.24 11.04 3.52
C SER A 129 -9.71 10.93 2.09
N LEU A 130 -8.39 10.98 1.90
CA LEU A 130 -7.77 10.77 0.59
C LEU A 130 -8.05 9.38 0.03
N LEU A 131 -7.86 8.34 0.86
CA LEU A 131 -8.09 6.95 0.44
C LEU A 131 -9.56 6.72 0.07
N ASP A 132 -10.49 7.26 0.85
CA ASP A 132 -11.92 7.17 0.54
C ASP A 132 -12.28 7.93 -0.75
N SER A 133 -11.67 9.09 -1.00
CA SER A 133 -11.87 9.83 -2.26
C SER A 133 -11.41 9.02 -3.48
N ILE A 134 -10.23 8.41 -3.39
CA ILE A 134 -9.70 7.56 -4.47
C ILE A 134 -10.55 6.30 -4.63
N ALA A 135 -11.04 5.72 -3.53
CA ALA A 135 -11.95 4.57 -3.58
C ALA A 135 -13.24 4.92 -4.34
N ASN A 136 -13.82 6.10 -4.11
CA ASN A 136 -15.00 6.55 -4.85
C ASN A 136 -14.72 6.75 -6.35
N GLU A 137 -13.55 7.25 -6.73
CA GLU A 137 -13.14 7.40 -8.13
C GLU A 137 -13.01 6.03 -8.82
N VAL A 138 -12.25 5.12 -8.21
CA VAL A 138 -12.06 3.76 -8.74
C VAL A 138 -13.38 3.00 -8.81
N PHE A 139 -14.26 3.17 -7.82
CA PHE A 139 -15.58 2.56 -7.84
C PHE A 139 -16.40 3.01 -9.07
N ARG A 140 -16.36 4.30 -9.42
CA ARG A 140 -17.04 4.81 -10.63
C ARG A 140 -16.48 4.18 -11.91
N GLU A 141 -15.16 4.01 -11.99
CA GLU A 141 -14.54 3.35 -13.15
C GLU A 141 -14.93 1.87 -13.24
N VAL A 142 -14.87 1.16 -12.11
CA VAL A 142 -15.24 -0.25 -12.03
C VAL A 142 -16.72 -0.46 -12.39
N VAL A 143 -17.61 0.43 -11.95
CA VAL A 143 -19.04 0.41 -12.32
C VAL A 143 -19.27 0.61 -13.82
N ARG A 144 -18.39 1.33 -14.53
CA ARG A 144 -18.50 1.46 -16.00
C ARG A 144 -18.21 0.13 -16.70
N VAL A 145 -17.27 -0.65 -16.17
CA VAL A 145 -16.87 -1.95 -16.73
C VAL A 145 -17.86 -3.06 -16.30
N VAL A 146 -18.32 -3.01 -15.05
CA VAL A 146 -19.27 -3.99 -14.48
C VAL A 146 -20.48 -3.23 -13.92
N PRO A 147 -21.53 -3.01 -14.74
CA PRO A 147 -22.71 -2.25 -14.35
C PRO A 147 -23.48 -2.81 -13.14
N GLU A 148 -23.34 -4.11 -12.86
CA GLU A 148 -24.00 -4.79 -11.74
C GLU A 148 -23.57 -4.25 -10.37
N LEU A 149 -22.34 -3.72 -10.28
CA LEU A 149 -21.77 -3.22 -9.04
C LEU A 149 -22.45 -1.92 -8.55
N LYS A 150 -23.28 -1.26 -9.39
CA LYS A 150 -24.12 -0.12 -9.00
C LYS A 150 -24.94 -0.39 -7.75
N LYS A 151 -25.40 -1.64 -7.55
CA LYS A 151 -26.23 -2.03 -6.40
C LYS A 151 -25.50 -1.90 -5.06
N TYR A 152 -24.18 -2.04 -5.05
CA TYR A 152 -23.36 -1.98 -3.84
C TYR A 152 -22.79 -0.59 -3.58
N GLY A 153 -22.95 0.33 -4.53
CA GLY A 153 -22.42 1.69 -4.46
C GLY A 153 -23.29 2.63 -3.64
N GLY A 154 -23.50 2.37 -2.35
CA GLY A 154 -24.13 3.32 -1.43
C GLY A 154 -25.39 4.02 -1.95
N VAL A 155 -26.22 3.32 -2.74
CA VAL A 155 -27.48 3.86 -3.26
C VAL A 155 -28.55 3.63 -2.19
N LYS A 156 -28.87 4.69 -1.43
CA LYS A 156 -30.28 4.90 -1.08
C LYS A 156 -30.96 5.27 -2.39
N VAL A 157 -31.63 4.31 -3.01
CA VAL A 157 -32.56 4.61 -4.10
C VAL A 157 -33.74 5.26 -3.39
N GLY A 158 -33.82 6.58 -3.48
CA GLY A 158 -35.06 7.30 -3.21
C GLY A 158 -36.02 7.12 -4.37
#